data_AF-W2WRP9-F1
#
_entry.id   AF-W2WRP9-F1
#
_cell.length_a   1.000
_cell.length_b   1.000
_cell.length_c   1.000
_cell.angle_alpha   90.00
_cell.angle_beta   90.00
_cell.angle_gamma   90.00
#
_symmetry.space_group_name_H-M   'P 1'
#
loop_
_entity.id
_entity.type
_entity.pdbx_description
1 polymer ?
#
loop_
_entity_poly.entity_id
_entity_poly.type
_entity_poly.pdbx_seq_one_letter_code
_entity_poly.pdbx_strand_id
1 'polypeptide(L)'
;MHRFVTVWRPALRGLLASRWTVGTLASVLISSLCWWLLSELAESDHALLRVLPNGLRGFWCVELEGHIDAHYYRPDACVTARKRTESITELVRVFSAMLDKRDVDYWLDSGTLLGQFRAQSVIPWDDDADFGMTMEGYELLQDTRWAVPEGYELQVYDSNIHIARDRDWNIPARLVDKTYGFYVDVFVFTESEANGVEMLGTHPSSCWHACSKCLQIDRYAKLLLIPRYYVFPLLSCPFADFRVLCPARRTLYLEHLYGPDFRTPQRT
;
A
#
# COMPACT_ATOMS: atom_id res chain seq x y z
N MET A 1 22.28 26.04 -1.52
CA MET A 1 23.69 26.07 -1.96
C MET A 1 24.57 25.54 -0.83
N HIS A 2 25.58 24.74 -1.16
CA HIS A 2 26.56 24.06 -0.27
C HIS A 2 26.12 22.79 0.45
N ARG A 3 26.27 21.63 -0.22
CA ARG A 3 26.91 20.40 0.32
C ARG A 3 26.93 19.22 -0.69
N PHE A 4 27.38 19.46 -1.93
CA PHE A 4 27.56 18.38 -2.93
C PHE A 4 28.88 18.52 -3.72
N VAL A 5 29.93 19.05 -3.11
CA VAL A 5 31.26 19.16 -3.75
C VAL A 5 32.32 18.53 -2.85
N THR A 6 32.25 17.22 -2.63
CA THR A 6 33.37 16.50 -1.98
C THR A 6 33.45 15.00 -2.25
N VAL A 7 32.76 14.46 -3.27
CA VAL A 7 32.93 13.03 -3.67
C VAL A 7 33.37 12.86 -5.14
N TRP A 8 33.34 13.91 -5.95
CA TRP A 8 33.59 13.81 -7.41
C TRP A 8 35.00 14.18 -7.89
N ARG A 9 35.98 14.40 -7.00
CA ARG A 9 37.33 14.82 -7.45
C ARG A 9 38.25 13.71 -7.99
N PRO A 10 38.11 12.42 -7.66
CA PRO A 10 38.93 11.37 -8.29
C PRO A 10 38.34 10.80 -9.58
N ALA A 11 37.00 10.70 -9.71
CA ALA A 11 36.36 10.06 -10.86
C ALA A 11 36.45 10.90 -12.15
N LEU A 12 36.41 12.23 -12.04
CA LEU A 12 36.52 13.14 -13.19
C LEU A 12 37.94 13.27 -13.75
N ARG A 13 38.98 12.77 -13.05
CA ARG A 13 40.36 12.75 -13.58
C ARG A 13 40.67 11.52 -14.41
N GLY A 14 39.90 10.43 -14.27
CA GLY A 14 40.01 9.23 -15.12
C GLY A 14 39.20 9.32 -16.43
N LEU A 15 38.12 10.12 -16.45
CA LEU A 15 37.22 10.28 -17.60
C LEU A 15 37.80 11.11 -18.76
N LEU A 16 38.83 11.91 -18.51
CA LEU A 16 39.51 12.71 -19.55
C LEU A 16 40.70 11.99 -20.20
N ALA A 17 41.02 10.76 -19.76
CA ALA A 17 42.21 10.02 -20.21
C ALA A 17 41.94 8.95 -21.30
N SER A 18 40.67 8.62 -21.60
CA SER A 18 40.33 7.61 -22.61
C SER A 18 39.71 8.23 -23.85
N ARG A 19 40.35 8.05 -25.01
CA ARG A 19 39.75 8.35 -26.32
C ARG A 19 38.63 7.35 -26.62
N TRP A 20 37.42 7.64 -26.16
CA TRP A 20 36.24 6.95 -26.69
C TRP A 20 36.13 7.31 -28.17
N THR A 21 36.04 6.30 -29.05
CA THR A 21 35.76 6.58 -30.46
C THR A 21 34.36 7.19 -30.55
N VAL A 22 34.12 8.06 -31.53
CA VAL A 22 32.78 8.63 -31.80
C VAL A 22 31.72 7.52 -31.89
N GLY A 23 32.09 6.35 -32.42
CA GLY A 23 31.23 5.17 -32.48
C GLY A 23 30.84 4.60 -31.11
N THR A 24 31.76 4.57 -30.14
CA THR A 24 31.48 4.07 -28.79
C THR A 24 30.59 5.04 -27.99
N LEU A 25 30.79 6.35 -28.17
CA LEU A 25 29.88 7.36 -27.61
C LEU A 25 28.49 7.27 -28.23
N ALA A 26 28.40 7.09 -29.56
CA ALA A 26 27.12 6.91 -30.25
C ALA A 26 26.38 5.65 -29.78
N SER A 27 27.06 4.51 -29.60
CA SER A 27 26.40 3.28 -29.12
C SER A 27 25.85 3.41 -27.70
N VAL A 28 26.57 4.09 -26.80
CA VAL A 28 26.10 4.34 -25.42
C VAL A 28 24.91 5.30 -25.40
N LEU A 29 24.91 6.32 -26.25
CA LEU A 29 23.79 7.25 -26.38
C LEU A 29 22.55 6.55 -26.95
N ILE A 30 22.71 5.72 -27.98
CA ILE A 30 21.61 4.95 -28.57
C ILE A 30 21.03 3.94 -27.56
N SER A 31 21.88 3.23 -26.80
CA SER A 31 21.40 2.30 -25.79
C SER A 31 20.68 3.01 -24.64
N SER A 32 21.19 4.16 -24.20
CA SER A 32 20.57 4.97 -23.15
C SER A 32 19.22 5.55 -23.61
N LEU A 33 19.12 6.02 -24.85
CA LEU A 33 17.86 6.52 -25.42
C LEU A 33 16.84 5.39 -25.60
N CYS A 34 17.28 4.22 -26.04
CA CYS A 34 16.43 3.02 -26.14
C CYS A 34 15.90 2.60 -24.77
N TRP A 35 16.76 2.57 -23.75
CA TRP A 35 16.36 2.25 -22.38
C TRP A 35 15.36 3.26 -21.79
N TRP A 36 15.60 4.55 -22.03
CA TRP A 36 14.66 5.60 -21.63
C TRP A 36 13.31 5.42 -22.33
N LEU A 37 13.29 5.24 -23.65
CA LEU A 37 12.07 5.01 -24.40
C LEU A 37 11.29 3.79 -23.89
N LEU A 38 11.97 2.67 -23.65
CA LEU A 38 11.33 1.46 -23.11
C LEU A 38 10.77 1.69 -21.70
N SER A 39 11.44 2.49 -20.87
CA SER A 39 10.94 2.89 -19.56
C SER A 39 9.65 3.72 -19.69
N GLU A 40 9.59 4.69 -20.60
CA GLU A 40 8.37 5.49 -20.85
C GLU A 40 7.21 4.63 -21.39
N LEU A 41 7.53 3.67 -22.26
CA LEU A 41 6.55 2.69 -22.75
C LEU A 41 6.02 1.81 -21.59
N ALA A 42 6.85 1.48 -20.61
CA ALA A 42 6.46 0.68 -19.43
C ALA A 42 5.52 1.48 -18.54
N GLU A 43 5.83 2.75 -18.33
CA GLU A 43 5.02 3.66 -17.53
C GLU A 43 3.64 3.97 -18.13
N SER A 44 3.47 3.73 -19.43
CA SER A 44 2.20 3.88 -20.14
C SER A 44 1.43 2.57 -20.36
N ASP A 45 1.90 1.44 -19.80
CA ASP A 45 1.36 0.10 -20.10
C ASP A 45 1.18 -0.12 -21.62
N HIS A 46 2.17 0.31 -22.40
CA HIS A 46 2.04 0.35 -23.86
C HIS A 46 2.03 -1.05 -24.46
N ALA A 47 1.17 -1.28 -25.46
CA ALA A 47 0.98 -2.59 -26.09
C ALA A 47 2.28 -3.24 -26.61
N LEU A 48 3.25 -2.42 -27.03
CA LEU A 48 4.57 -2.90 -27.49
C LEU A 48 5.33 -3.70 -26.42
N LEU A 49 5.20 -3.35 -25.15
CA LEU A 49 5.86 -4.11 -24.08
C LEU A 49 5.11 -5.40 -23.74
N ARG A 50 3.80 -5.46 -23.99
CA ARG A 50 3.01 -6.67 -23.75
C ARG A 50 3.40 -7.82 -24.68
N VAL A 51 3.98 -7.50 -25.85
CA VAL A 51 4.48 -8.48 -26.83
C VAL A 51 5.87 -9.01 -26.45
N LEU A 52 6.59 -8.35 -25.54
CA LEU A 52 7.90 -8.84 -25.09
C LEU A 52 7.75 -10.11 -24.24
N PRO A 53 8.71 -11.06 -24.35
CA PRO A 53 8.78 -12.21 -23.44
C PRO A 53 8.81 -11.76 -21.97
N ASN A 54 8.17 -12.52 -21.08
CA ASN A 54 8.08 -12.21 -19.64
C ASN A 54 9.46 -11.93 -19.01
N GLY A 55 10.49 -12.69 -19.38
CA GLY A 55 11.86 -12.47 -18.89
C GLY A 55 12.47 -11.12 -19.27
N LEU A 56 12.06 -10.51 -20.39
CA LEU A 56 12.46 -9.15 -20.77
C LEU A 56 11.54 -8.09 -20.14
N ARG A 57 10.26 -8.41 -19.93
CA ARG A 57 9.32 -7.52 -19.26
C ARG A 57 9.69 -7.25 -17.80
N GLY A 58 10.21 -8.26 -17.11
CA GLY A 58 10.61 -8.17 -15.70
C GLY A 58 11.67 -7.11 -15.38
N PHE A 59 12.34 -6.53 -16.38
CA PHE A 59 13.21 -5.37 -16.19
C PHE A 59 12.45 -4.09 -15.78
N TRP A 60 11.18 -3.98 -16.18
CA TRP A 60 10.34 -2.80 -15.91
C TRP A 60 9.07 -3.14 -15.16
N CYS A 61 8.41 -4.25 -15.54
CA CYS A 61 7.13 -4.65 -14.99
C CYS A 61 7.35 -5.52 -13.74
N VAL A 62 6.69 -5.18 -12.64
CA VAL A 62 6.65 -6.01 -11.44
C VAL A 62 5.72 -7.19 -11.67
N GLU A 63 6.05 -8.32 -11.03
CA GLU A 63 5.12 -9.42 -10.92
C GLU A 63 4.06 -9.06 -9.88
N LEU A 64 2.81 -9.35 -10.25
CA LEU A 64 1.61 -8.95 -9.56
C LEU A 64 1.07 -10.20 -8.84
N GLU A 65 1.66 -10.57 -7.70
CA GLU A 65 1.30 -11.78 -6.95
C GLU A 65 0.48 -11.47 -5.69
N GLY A 66 -0.49 -12.35 -5.38
CA GLY A 66 -1.15 -12.44 -4.07
C GLY A 66 -2.24 -11.40 -3.78
N HIS A 67 -1.88 -10.12 -3.72
CA HIS A 67 -2.76 -9.05 -3.21
C HIS A 67 -3.44 -8.24 -4.31
N ILE A 68 -4.22 -8.91 -5.16
CA ILE A 68 -4.91 -8.29 -6.30
C ILE A 68 -6.32 -8.83 -6.44
N ASP A 69 -7.27 -7.95 -6.75
CA ASP A 69 -8.65 -8.33 -7.01
C ASP A 69 -8.75 -9.11 -8.32
N ALA A 70 -9.22 -10.36 -8.23
CA ALA A 70 -9.29 -11.27 -9.36
C ALA A 70 -10.25 -10.81 -10.47
N HIS A 71 -11.25 -9.96 -10.18
CA HIS A 71 -12.19 -9.44 -11.17
C HIS A 71 -11.54 -8.41 -12.09
N TYR A 72 -10.53 -7.68 -11.57
CA TYR A 72 -9.83 -6.62 -12.29
C TYR A 72 -8.36 -6.96 -12.58
N TYR A 73 -7.92 -8.17 -12.24
CA TYR A 73 -6.56 -8.63 -12.51
C TYR A 73 -6.29 -8.69 -14.02
N ARG A 74 -5.22 -8.01 -14.44
CA ARG A 74 -4.77 -7.96 -15.83
C ARG A 74 -3.35 -8.53 -15.95
N PRO A 75 -3.19 -9.84 -16.17
CA PRO A 75 -1.88 -10.50 -16.22
C PRO A 75 -1.01 -10.02 -17.39
N ASP A 76 -1.61 -9.43 -18.43
CA ASP A 76 -0.90 -8.88 -19.57
C ASP A 76 -0.39 -7.45 -19.33
N ALA A 77 -0.90 -6.74 -18.32
CA ALA A 77 -0.54 -5.35 -18.06
C ALA A 77 0.92 -5.22 -17.58
N CYS A 78 1.63 -4.19 -18.04
CA CYS A 78 2.90 -3.81 -17.45
C CYS A 78 2.66 -2.79 -16.34
N VAL A 79 2.89 -3.19 -15.10
CA VAL A 79 2.89 -2.28 -13.95
C VAL A 79 4.32 -2.10 -13.49
N THR A 80 4.84 -0.88 -13.50
CA THR A 80 6.17 -0.61 -12.93
C THR A 80 6.08 -0.49 -11.41
N ALA A 81 7.21 -0.63 -10.71
CA ALA A 81 7.24 -0.41 -9.26
C ALA A 81 6.73 0.98 -8.88
N ARG A 82 7.07 2.00 -9.68
CA ARG A 82 6.58 3.38 -9.51
C ARG A 82 5.06 3.43 -9.70
N LYS A 83 4.53 2.85 -10.78
CA LYS A 83 3.09 2.80 -11.05
C LYS A 83 2.33 2.14 -9.92
N ARG A 84 2.81 1.00 -9.40
CA ARG A 84 2.21 0.32 -8.25
C ARG A 84 2.12 1.24 -7.03
N THR A 85 3.25 1.84 -6.64
CA THR A 85 3.31 2.79 -5.51
C THR A 85 2.34 3.96 -5.71
N GLU A 86 2.27 4.53 -6.92
CA GLU A 86 1.36 5.64 -7.26
C GLU A 86 -0.11 5.22 -7.19
N SER A 87 -0.47 4.07 -7.78
CA SER A 87 -1.85 3.56 -7.77
C SER A 87 -2.35 3.27 -6.34
N ILE A 88 -1.53 2.62 -5.51
CA ILE A 88 -1.89 2.33 -4.12
C ILE A 88 -1.96 3.63 -3.30
N THR A 89 -1.05 4.58 -3.53
CA THR A 89 -1.12 5.90 -2.88
C THR A 89 -2.39 6.66 -3.25
N GLU A 90 -2.83 6.58 -4.52
CA GLU A 90 -4.10 7.16 -4.95
C GLU A 90 -5.31 6.46 -4.32
N LEU A 91 -5.29 5.14 -4.19
CA LEU A 91 -6.32 4.38 -3.47
C LEU A 91 -6.48 4.87 -2.02
N VAL A 92 -5.36 5.06 -1.30
CA VAL A 92 -5.36 5.65 0.05
C VAL A 92 -5.97 7.05 0.03
N ARG A 93 -5.63 7.91 -0.95
CA ARG A 93 -6.17 9.27 -1.10
C ARG A 93 -7.68 9.27 -1.36
N VAL A 94 -8.14 8.46 -2.30
CA VAL A 94 -9.55 8.38 -2.66
C VAL A 94 -10.37 7.86 -1.49
N PHE A 95 -9.91 6.79 -0.83
CA PHE A 95 -10.69 6.18 0.24
C PHE A 95 -10.74 7.06 1.49
N SER A 96 -9.60 7.64 1.91
CA SER A 96 -9.57 8.63 3.00
C SER A 96 -10.50 9.81 2.74
N ALA A 97 -10.47 10.40 1.55
CA ALA A 97 -11.34 11.51 1.19
C ALA A 97 -12.84 11.13 1.19
N MET A 98 -13.18 9.89 0.80
CA MET A 98 -14.55 9.39 0.89
C MET A 98 -15.02 9.33 2.34
N LEU A 99 -14.21 8.74 3.23
CA LEU A 99 -14.51 8.56 4.64
C LEU A 99 -14.56 9.90 5.40
N ASP A 100 -13.57 10.77 5.18
CA ASP A 100 -13.49 12.12 5.76
C ASP A 100 -14.73 12.96 5.44
N LYS A 101 -15.25 12.87 4.20
CA LYS A 101 -16.45 13.61 3.76
C LYS A 101 -17.71 13.23 4.55
N ARG A 102 -17.70 12.07 5.20
CA ARG A 102 -18.82 11.55 6.00
C ARG A 102 -18.52 11.46 7.48
N ASP A 103 -17.40 12.02 7.92
CA ASP A 103 -16.99 11.99 9.33
C ASP A 103 -16.91 10.56 9.88
N VAL A 104 -16.43 9.62 9.05
CA VAL A 104 -16.20 8.24 9.46
C VAL A 104 -14.80 8.11 10.03
N ASP A 105 -14.70 7.64 11.26
CA ASP A 105 -13.43 7.31 11.89
C ASP A 105 -12.78 6.09 11.20
N TYR A 106 -11.55 6.29 10.71
CA TYR A 106 -10.67 5.25 10.21
C TYR A 106 -9.23 5.56 10.58
N TRP A 107 -8.33 4.61 10.38
CA TRP A 107 -6.90 4.85 10.51
C TRP A 107 -6.13 3.96 9.54
N LEU A 108 -4.93 4.40 9.15
CA LEU A 108 -4.00 3.50 8.48
C LEU A 108 -3.62 2.33 9.40
N ASP A 109 -3.62 1.12 8.87
CA ASP A 109 -3.25 -0.10 9.60
C ASP A 109 -2.07 -0.83 8.91
N SER A 110 -1.56 -1.87 9.56
CA SER A 110 -0.63 -2.86 8.98
C SER A 110 0.54 -2.24 8.16
N GLY A 111 0.77 -2.70 6.93
CA GLY A 111 1.90 -2.30 6.10
C GLY A 111 1.81 -0.81 5.72
N THR A 112 0.60 -0.32 5.52
CA THR A 112 0.34 1.08 5.18
C THR A 112 0.70 2.03 6.32
N LEU A 113 0.36 1.69 7.56
CA LEU A 113 0.77 2.45 8.74
C LEU A 113 2.30 2.41 8.94
N LEU A 114 2.92 1.26 8.69
CA LEU A 114 4.37 1.10 8.78
C LEU A 114 5.08 1.97 7.73
N GLY A 115 4.56 2.02 6.50
CA GLY A 115 5.01 2.90 5.44
C GLY A 115 4.87 4.38 5.82
N GLN A 116 3.69 4.77 6.33
CA GLN A 116 3.45 6.12 6.86
C GLN A 116 4.50 6.48 7.91
N PHE A 117 4.79 5.58 8.84
CA PHE A 117 5.74 5.82 9.92
C PHE A 117 7.19 5.98 9.42
N ARG A 118 7.62 5.14 8.47
CA ARG A 118 9.02 5.09 8.01
C ARG A 118 9.34 6.12 6.93
N ALA A 119 8.43 6.33 5.98
CA ALA A 119 8.69 7.10 4.77
C ALA A 119 7.58 8.11 4.43
N GLN A 120 6.51 8.19 5.24
CA GLN A 120 5.33 9.01 4.94
C GLN A 120 4.70 8.65 3.59
N SER A 121 4.77 7.38 3.19
CA SER A 121 4.22 6.86 1.93
C SER A 121 3.89 5.38 2.09
N VAL A 122 3.28 4.77 1.08
CA VAL A 122 3.24 3.30 0.96
C VAL A 122 4.68 2.73 0.94
N ILE A 123 4.84 1.48 1.36
CA ILE A 123 6.11 0.76 1.21
C ILE A 123 6.32 0.48 -0.29
N PRO A 124 7.51 0.71 -0.89
CA PRO A 124 7.68 0.59 -2.35
C PRO A 124 7.40 -0.80 -2.94
N TRP A 125 7.37 -1.82 -2.10
CA TRP A 125 7.13 -3.21 -2.46
C TRP A 125 5.83 -3.78 -1.86
N ASP A 126 4.98 -2.96 -1.24
CA ASP A 126 3.59 -3.37 -0.94
C ASP A 126 2.79 -3.48 -2.23
N ASP A 127 1.83 -4.40 -2.22
CA ASP A 127 0.90 -4.65 -3.33
C ASP A 127 -0.54 -4.21 -3.01
N ASP A 128 -0.84 -3.82 -1.78
CA ASP A 128 -2.13 -3.26 -1.34
C ASP A 128 -1.96 -2.18 -0.26
N ALA A 129 -3.07 -1.71 0.30
CA ALA A 129 -3.10 -0.87 1.48
C ALA A 129 -4.13 -1.35 2.51
N ASP A 130 -3.99 -0.91 3.76
CA ASP A 130 -4.79 -1.41 4.89
C ASP A 130 -5.33 -0.27 5.74
N PHE A 131 -6.63 -0.31 6.02
CA PHE A 131 -7.33 0.62 6.89
C PHE A 131 -7.97 -0.16 8.04
N GLY A 132 -7.87 0.39 9.26
CA GLY A 132 -8.68 -0.02 10.39
C GLY A 132 -9.87 0.93 10.56
N MET A 133 -11.00 0.39 11.02
CA MET A 133 -12.17 1.19 11.40
C MET A 133 -12.95 0.52 12.52
N THR A 134 -13.81 1.29 13.20
CA THR A 134 -14.74 0.75 14.20
C THR A 134 -15.88 -0.01 13.53
N MET A 135 -16.58 -0.86 14.28
CA MET A 135 -17.83 -1.48 13.81
C MET A 135 -18.87 -0.44 13.39
N GLU A 136 -19.00 0.66 14.14
CA GLU A 136 -19.88 1.79 13.78
C GLU A 136 -19.51 2.39 12.41
N GLY A 137 -18.22 2.60 12.13
CA GLY A 137 -17.76 3.08 10.82
C GLY A 137 -18.06 2.09 9.70
N TYR A 138 -17.97 0.79 9.98
CA TYR A 138 -18.32 -0.26 9.03
C TYR A 138 -19.82 -0.34 8.74
N GLU A 139 -20.68 -0.19 9.74
CA GLU A 139 -22.14 -0.13 9.55
C GLU A 139 -22.55 1.03 8.61
N LEU A 140 -21.86 2.18 8.70
CA LEU A 140 -22.06 3.29 7.76
C LEU A 140 -21.65 2.93 6.31
N LEU A 141 -20.62 2.09 6.13
CA LEU A 141 -20.27 1.55 4.81
C LEU A 141 -21.36 0.62 4.27
N GLN A 142 -21.97 -0.21 5.11
CA GLN A 142 -23.00 -1.17 4.71
C GLN A 142 -24.34 -0.52 4.33
N ASP A 143 -24.79 0.47 5.11
CA ASP A 143 -26.17 0.96 5.04
C ASP A 143 -26.35 2.20 4.17
N THR A 144 -25.26 2.84 3.74
CA THR A 144 -25.32 4.11 3.02
C THR A 144 -24.81 3.98 1.59
N ARG A 145 -25.47 4.63 0.62
CA ARG A 145 -24.92 4.72 -0.75
C ARG A 145 -23.71 5.64 -0.76
N TRP A 146 -22.58 5.19 -1.29
CA TRP A 146 -21.35 5.99 -1.40
C TRP A 146 -21.15 6.53 -2.81
N ALA A 147 -20.68 7.76 -2.91
CA ALA A 147 -20.27 8.34 -4.18
C ALA A 147 -18.84 7.86 -4.49
N VAL A 148 -18.74 6.71 -5.14
CA VAL A 148 -17.46 6.12 -5.54
C VAL A 148 -17.01 6.77 -6.86
N PRO A 149 -15.79 7.31 -6.96
CA PRO A 149 -15.29 7.88 -8.21
C PRO A 149 -15.23 6.85 -9.35
N GLU A 150 -15.33 7.33 -10.59
CA GLU A 150 -15.12 6.48 -11.76
C GLU A 150 -13.73 5.83 -11.71
N GLY A 151 -13.64 4.57 -12.15
CA GLY A 151 -12.40 3.78 -12.05
C GLY A 151 -12.25 3.01 -10.73
N TYR A 152 -13.11 3.26 -9.72
CA TYR A 152 -13.07 2.53 -8.46
C TYR A 152 -14.35 1.72 -8.21
N GLU A 153 -14.24 0.67 -7.40
CA GLU A 153 -15.35 -0.07 -6.83
C GLU A 153 -15.18 -0.16 -5.31
N LEU A 154 -16.17 0.31 -4.57
CA LEU A 154 -16.31 -0.09 -3.17
C LEU A 154 -16.95 -1.48 -3.16
N GLN A 155 -16.42 -2.41 -2.39
CA GLN A 155 -16.99 -3.73 -2.14
C GLN A 155 -17.25 -3.85 -0.64
N VAL A 156 -18.45 -4.23 -0.23
CA VAL A 156 -18.81 -4.34 1.20
C VAL A 156 -19.63 -5.60 1.43
N TYR A 157 -19.16 -6.44 2.34
CA TYR A 157 -19.79 -7.70 2.75
C TYR A 157 -21.20 -7.45 3.27
N ASP A 158 -22.14 -8.28 2.80
CA ASP A 158 -23.55 -8.26 3.17
C ASP A 158 -24.19 -6.84 3.17
N SER A 159 -23.78 -5.98 2.23
CA SER A 159 -24.40 -4.67 2.07
C SER A 159 -25.63 -4.75 1.16
N ASN A 160 -26.62 -3.91 1.44
CA ASN A 160 -27.82 -3.77 0.60
C ASN A 160 -27.55 -3.08 -0.75
N ILE A 161 -26.29 -2.73 -1.03
CA ILE A 161 -25.89 -1.75 -2.05
C ILE A 161 -24.81 -2.33 -3.00
N HIS A 162 -24.03 -3.34 -2.57
CA HIS A 162 -23.07 -4.04 -3.41
C HIS A 162 -23.55 -5.43 -3.85
N ILE A 163 -23.32 -5.76 -5.12
CA ILE A 163 -23.73 -7.03 -5.74
C ILE A 163 -22.72 -8.15 -5.40
N ALA A 164 -21.46 -7.80 -5.12
CA ALA A 164 -20.38 -8.71 -4.78
C ALA A 164 -20.54 -9.24 -3.34
N ARG A 165 -21.12 -10.43 -3.21
CA ARG A 165 -21.34 -11.15 -1.93
C ARG A 165 -20.17 -12.05 -1.51
N ASP A 166 -19.04 -11.95 -2.18
CA ASP A 166 -17.89 -12.85 -2.10
C ASP A 166 -16.73 -12.27 -1.29
N ARG A 167 -17.04 -11.73 -0.11
CA ARG A 167 -16.03 -11.25 0.84
C ARG A 167 -15.95 -12.16 2.07
N ASP A 168 -14.76 -12.25 2.66
CA ASP A 168 -14.58 -12.84 3.99
C ASP A 168 -14.97 -11.79 5.04
N TRP A 169 -15.68 -12.22 6.09
CA TRP A 169 -16.02 -11.39 7.25
C TRP A 169 -14.77 -10.80 7.94
N ASN A 170 -13.61 -11.43 7.78
CA ASN A 170 -12.34 -10.91 8.31
C ASN A 170 -11.81 -9.67 7.57
N ILE A 171 -12.22 -9.46 6.32
CA ILE A 171 -11.90 -8.27 5.50
C ILE A 171 -13.19 -7.85 4.78
N PRO A 172 -14.14 -7.29 5.53
CA PRO A 172 -15.50 -7.16 5.07
C PRO A 172 -15.70 -5.98 4.10
N ALA A 173 -14.71 -5.11 3.91
CA ALA A 173 -14.78 -4.08 2.88
C ALA A 173 -13.46 -3.89 2.13
N ARG A 174 -13.57 -3.46 0.86
CA ARG A 174 -12.46 -3.03 0.00
C ARG A 174 -12.83 -1.81 -0.82
N LEU A 175 -11.86 -0.94 -1.06
CA LEU A 175 -11.90 -0.05 -2.23
C LEU A 175 -10.93 -0.60 -3.28
N VAL A 176 -11.41 -0.90 -4.47
CA VAL A 176 -10.64 -1.54 -5.55
C VAL A 176 -10.46 -0.58 -6.72
N ASP A 177 -9.23 -0.47 -7.24
CA ASP A 177 -8.92 0.14 -8.53
C ASP A 177 -9.27 -0.84 -9.65
N LYS A 178 -10.16 -0.43 -10.56
CA LYS A 178 -10.60 -1.25 -11.70
C LYS A 178 -9.55 -1.36 -12.80
N THR A 179 -8.49 -0.57 -12.75
CA THR A 179 -7.45 -0.52 -13.79
C THR A 179 -6.49 -1.69 -13.71
N TYR A 180 -5.97 -1.96 -12.50
CA TYR A 180 -4.98 -3.00 -12.25
C TYR A 180 -5.39 -4.00 -11.16
N GLY A 181 -6.49 -3.73 -10.43
CA GLY A 181 -7.00 -4.60 -9.37
C GLY A 181 -6.35 -4.39 -8.00
N PHE A 182 -5.54 -3.35 -7.82
CA PHE A 182 -5.05 -2.95 -6.50
C PHE A 182 -6.20 -2.55 -5.60
N TYR A 183 -6.05 -2.71 -4.27
CA TYR A 183 -7.11 -2.37 -3.34
C TYR A 183 -6.61 -1.86 -2.00
N VAL A 184 -7.55 -1.27 -1.25
CA VAL A 184 -7.44 -1.05 0.19
C VAL A 184 -8.27 -2.10 0.91
N ASP A 185 -7.68 -2.86 1.83
CA ASP A 185 -8.36 -3.74 2.76
C ASP A 185 -8.86 -2.98 4.00
N VAL A 186 -10.05 -3.35 4.46
CA VAL A 186 -10.65 -2.81 5.69
C VAL A 186 -10.70 -3.88 6.76
N PHE A 187 -10.04 -3.61 7.88
CA PHE A 187 -10.15 -4.39 9.11
C PHE A 187 -11.10 -3.70 10.09
N VAL A 188 -12.11 -4.43 10.54
CA VAL A 188 -13.12 -3.90 11.47
C VAL A 188 -12.77 -4.28 12.90
N PHE A 189 -12.75 -3.28 13.78
CA PHE A 189 -12.44 -3.39 15.19
C PHE A 189 -13.72 -3.24 16.02
N THR A 190 -13.95 -4.20 16.90
CA THR A 190 -15.00 -4.16 17.91
C THR A 190 -14.43 -3.67 19.25
N GLU A 191 -15.25 -2.90 19.95
CA GLU A 191 -14.91 -2.39 21.27
C GLU A 191 -15.17 -3.45 22.33
N SER A 192 -14.29 -3.53 23.33
CA SER A 192 -14.45 -4.39 24.49
C SER A 192 -13.73 -3.78 25.69
N GLU A 193 -13.85 -4.41 26.86
CA GLU A 193 -13.12 -4.01 28.07
C GLU A 193 -12.37 -5.22 28.64
N ALA A 194 -11.12 -5.01 29.04
CA ALA A 194 -10.33 -6.00 29.76
C ALA A 194 -9.64 -5.35 30.96
N ASN A 195 -9.95 -5.83 32.17
CA ASN A 195 -9.38 -5.34 33.42
C ASN A 195 -9.49 -3.81 33.59
N GLY A 196 -10.64 -3.22 33.23
CA GLY A 196 -10.86 -1.77 33.31
C GLY A 196 -10.13 -0.94 32.24
N VAL A 197 -9.60 -1.59 31.19
CA VAL A 197 -9.00 -0.92 30.04
C VAL A 197 -9.89 -1.16 28.82
N GLU A 198 -10.28 -0.08 28.15
CA GLU A 198 -10.97 -0.15 26.86
C GLU A 198 -10.05 -0.73 25.79
N MET A 199 -10.56 -1.67 25.01
CA MET A 199 -9.83 -2.42 24.00
C MET A 199 -10.51 -2.29 22.65
N LEU A 200 -9.72 -2.43 21.60
CA LEU A 200 -10.15 -2.61 20.22
C LEU A 200 -9.61 -3.95 19.74
N GLY A 201 -10.48 -4.80 19.21
CA GLY A 201 -10.08 -6.10 18.68
C GLY A 201 -10.72 -6.43 17.35
N THR A 202 -10.02 -7.18 16.51
CA THR A 202 -10.55 -7.65 15.22
C THR A 202 -11.31 -8.95 15.40
N HIS A 203 -11.93 -9.47 14.34
CA HIS A 203 -12.26 -10.90 14.33
C HIS A 203 -10.94 -11.74 14.22
N PRO A 204 -10.85 -12.93 14.84
CA PRO A 204 -9.71 -13.83 14.63
C PRO A 204 -9.55 -14.19 13.15
N SER A 205 -8.34 -14.02 12.62
CA SER A 205 -8.07 -14.23 11.20
C SER A 205 -6.63 -14.71 10.94
N SER A 206 -6.42 -15.40 9.82
CA SER A 206 -5.11 -15.72 9.28
C SER A 206 -4.35 -14.48 8.78
N CYS A 207 -5.03 -13.36 8.50
CA CYS A 207 -4.41 -12.08 8.16
C CYS A 207 -3.37 -11.64 9.21
N TRP A 208 -3.60 -12.02 10.47
CA TRP A 208 -2.74 -11.66 11.58
C TRP A 208 -1.57 -12.63 11.80
N HIS A 209 -1.31 -13.57 10.89
CA HIS A 209 -0.30 -14.63 11.10
C HIS A 209 1.09 -14.09 11.50
N ALA A 210 1.51 -12.97 10.93
CA ALA A 210 2.80 -12.33 11.19
C ALA A 210 2.80 -11.42 12.44
N CYS A 211 1.64 -11.18 13.05
CA CYS A 211 1.54 -10.29 14.20
C CYS A 211 2.30 -10.84 15.42
N SER A 212 3.12 -9.97 16.01
CA SER A 212 4.06 -10.27 17.09
C SER A 212 3.38 -10.52 18.44
N LYS A 213 2.42 -9.67 18.82
CA LYS A 213 1.75 -9.72 20.14
C LYS A 213 0.26 -10.08 20.05
N CYS A 214 -0.24 -10.45 18.87
CA CYS A 214 -1.61 -10.92 18.71
C CYS A 214 -1.85 -12.27 19.42
N LEU A 215 -3.06 -12.46 19.93
CA LEU A 215 -3.44 -13.66 20.66
C LEU A 215 -3.65 -14.82 19.67
N GLN A 216 -2.94 -15.94 19.86
CA GLN A 216 -3.16 -17.14 19.07
C GLN A 216 -4.47 -17.80 19.50
N ILE A 217 -5.43 -17.92 18.56
CA ILE A 217 -6.74 -18.51 18.83
C ILE A 217 -6.73 -20.00 18.46
N ASP A 218 -6.20 -20.33 17.28
CA ASP A 218 -6.03 -21.71 16.83
C ASP A 218 -4.75 -21.87 15.98
N ARG A 219 -4.62 -22.89 15.13
CA ARG A 219 -3.43 -23.10 14.28
C ARG A 219 -3.27 -22.04 13.19
N TYR A 220 -4.36 -21.47 12.70
CA TYR A 220 -4.43 -20.64 11.50
C TYR A 220 -4.77 -19.19 11.82
N ALA A 221 -5.52 -18.91 12.89
CA ALA A 221 -6.02 -17.60 13.21
C ALA A 221 -5.39 -16.99 14.47
N LYS A 222 -5.07 -15.70 14.38
CA LYS A 222 -4.73 -14.84 15.52
C LYS A 222 -5.75 -13.71 15.65
N LEU A 223 -5.91 -13.20 16.86
CA LEU A 223 -6.73 -12.05 17.22
C LEU A 223 -5.82 -10.86 17.52
N LEU A 224 -5.95 -9.78 16.76
CA LEU A 224 -5.39 -8.49 17.17
C LEU A 224 -6.29 -7.90 18.25
N LEU A 225 -5.72 -7.63 19.43
CA LEU A 225 -6.42 -7.01 20.56
C LEU A 225 -5.49 -5.99 21.21
N ILE A 226 -5.83 -4.72 21.09
CA ILE A 226 -4.99 -3.59 21.53
C ILE A 226 -5.78 -2.63 22.40
N PRO A 227 -5.15 -1.90 23.33
CA PRO A 227 -5.84 -0.86 24.08
C PRO A 227 -6.36 0.25 23.16
N ARG A 228 -7.58 0.72 23.40
CA ARG A 228 -8.24 1.77 22.59
C ARG A 228 -7.38 3.04 22.48
N TYR A 229 -6.67 3.39 23.55
CA TYR A 229 -5.78 4.56 23.58
C TYR A 229 -4.53 4.43 22.69
N TYR A 230 -4.27 3.25 22.08
CA TYR A 230 -3.28 3.13 21.02
C TYR A 230 -3.75 3.83 19.75
N VAL A 231 -5.05 3.77 19.49
CA VAL A 231 -5.73 4.30 18.30
C VAL A 231 -6.26 5.70 18.52
N PHE A 232 -7.05 5.90 19.58
CA PHE A 232 -7.74 7.16 19.81
C PHE A 232 -6.99 8.09 20.79
N PRO A 233 -7.08 9.42 20.62
CA PRO A 233 -7.75 10.12 19.51
C PRO A 233 -6.95 10.01 18.20
N LEU A 234 -7.65 9.95 17.07
CA LEU A 234 -7.02 9.87 15.76
C LEU A 234 -6.22 11.14 15.46
N LEU A 235 -5.07 10.98 14.78
CA LEU A 235 -4.17 12.06 14.44
C LEU A 235 -4.06 12.22 12.93
N SER A 236 -4.10 13.46 12.45
CA SER A 236 -3.81 13.77 11.05
C SER A 236 -2.31 13.65 10.75
N CYS A 237 -1.95 12.68 9.93
CA CYS A 237 -0.59 12.39 9.48
C CYS A 237 -0.35 12.87 8.05
N PRO A 238 0.89 13.31 7.72
CA PRO A 238 1.30 13.42 6.32
C PRO A 238 1.44 12.03 5.68
N PHE A 239 0.96 11.92 4.44
CA PHE A 239 1.09 10.74 3.58
C PHE A 239 1.20 11.21 2.12
N ALA A 240 2.34 10.96 1.49
CA ALA A 240 2.74 11.57 0.22
C ALA A 240 2.56 13.10 0.25
N ASP A 241 1.66 13.63 -0.57
CA ASP A 241 1.32 15.06 -0.69
C ASP A 241 -0.02 15.42 -0.02
N PHE A 242 -0.66 14.50 0.71
CA PHE A 242 -1.93 14.71 1.40
C PHE A 242 -1.85 14.30 2.88
N ARG A 243 -2.99 14.35 3.58
CA ARG A 243 -3.10 13.95 4.98
C ARG A 243 -4.17 12.88 5.17
N VAL A 244 -3.94 12.02 6.15
CA VAL A 244 -4.78 10.85 6.49
C VAL A 244 -4.81 10.65 7.99
N LEU A 245 -5.80 9.90 8.49
CA LEU A 245 -5.90 9.57 9.90
C LEU A 245 -4.98 8.40 10.29
N CYS A 246 -4.32 8.54 11.44
CA CYS A 246 -3.48 7.52 12.05
C CYS A 246 -3.86 7.27 13.51
N PRO A 247 -3.46 6.12 14.08
CA PRO A 247 -3.48 5.88 15.52
C PRO A 247 -2.72 6.95 16.33
N ALA A 248 -3.19 7.28 17.53
CA ALA A 248 -2.56 8.24 18.44
C ALA A 248 -1.14 7.83 18.83
N ARG A 249 -0.95 6.54 19.14
CA ARG A 249 0.30 5.97 19.64
C ARG A 249 0.87 4.93 18.67
N ARG A 250 1.11 5.36 17.42
CA ARG A 250 1.66 4.54 16.31
C ARG A 250 2.83 3.66 16.70
N THR A 251 3.76 4.15 17.53
CA THR A 251 4.89 3.33 18.00
C THR A 251 4.42 2.09 18.77
N LEU A 252 3.47 2.25 19.70
CA LEU A 252 2.95 1.13 20.49
C LEU A 252 2.11 0.19 19.64
N TYR A 253 1.33 0.75 18.71
CA TYR A 253 0.54 -0.01 17.74
C TYR A 253 1.45 -0.87 16.85
N LEU A 254 2.43 -0.26 16.18
CA LEU A 254 3.35 -0.95 15.28
C LEU A 254 4.27 -1.92 16.01
N GLU A 255 4.69 -1.61 17.24
CA GLU A 255 5.44 -2.57 18.07
C GLU A 255 4.58 -3.80 18.44
N HIS A 256 3.27 -3.62 18.63
CA HIS A 256 2.36 -4.74 18.87
C HIS A 256 2.27 -5.65 17.64
N LEU A 257 2.16 -5.06 16.45
CA LEU A 257 2.11 -5.79 15.19
C LEU A 257 3.44 -6.46 14.82
N TYR A 258 4.55 -5.73 14.89
CA TYR A 258 5.81 -6.14 14.25
C TYR A 258 6.96 -6.39 15.24
N GLY A 259 6.73 -6.19 16.54
CA GLY A 259 7.75 -6.35 17.58
C GLY A 259 8.64 -5.11 17.76
N PRO A 260 9.58 -5.14 18.72
CA PRO A 260 10.41 -3.97 19.10
C PRO A 260 11.30 -3.44 17.97
N ASP A 261 11.69 -4.29 17.03
CA ASP A 261 12.60 -3.94 15.94
C ASP A 261 11.88 -3.42 14.69
N PHE A 262 10.56 -3.15 14.76
CA PHE A 262 9.77 -2.68 13.61
C PHE A 262 10.29 -1.41 12.95
N ARG A 263 11.15 -0.64 13.62
CA ARG A 263 11.77 0.56 13.06
C ARG A 263 12.87 0.23 12.06
N THR A 264 13.48 -0.94 12.17
CA THR A 264 14.54 -1.41 11.28
C THR A 264 13.89 -2.11 10.08
N PRO A 265 14.10 -1.63 8.85
CA PRO A 265 13.61 -2.31 7.66
C PRO A 265 14.24 -3.70 7.58
N GLN A 266 13.42 -4.74 7.64
CA GLN A 266 13.80 -6.08 7.23
C GLN A 266 13.21 -6.31 5.84
N ARG A 267 14.00 -6.93 4.95
CA ARG A 267 13.41 -7.55 3.76
C ARG A 267 12.70 -8.80 4.27
N THR A 268 11.39 -8.71 4.40
CA THR A 268 10.52 -9.87 4.58
C THR A 268 10.35 -10.59 3.26
#